data_AF-A0A0S2KEA6-F1
#
_entry.id   AF-A0A0S2KEA6-F1
#
_cell.length_a   1.000
_cell.length_b   1.000
_cell.length_c   1.000
_cell.angle_alpha   90.00
_cell.angle_beta   90.00
_cell.angle_gamma   90.00
#
_symmetry.space_group_name_H-M   'P 1'
#
loop_
_entity.id
_entity.type
_entity.pdbx_description
1 polymer ?
#
loop_
_entity_poly.entity_id
_entity_poly.type
_entity_poly.pdbx_seq_one_letter_code
_entity_poly.pdbx_strand_id
1 'polypeptide(L)'
;MHTIKLSYYQKPQSPNFGDDLSPKLVQHITGRQVVQADHADADLFAIGSILGFWDSRKKAVIRSLKAYCPAKNHWPYGAQD
;
A
#
# COMPACT_ATOMS: atom_id res chain seq x y z
N MET A 1 -7.76 -5.99 30.62
CA MET A 1 -7.86 -5.06 29.47
C MET A 1 -7.51 -5.82 28.20
N HIS A 2 -8.28 -5.67 27.12
CA HIS A 2 -8.03 -6.40 25.87
C HIS A 2 -6.95 -5.68 25.05
N THR A 3 -5.97 -6.40 24.50
CA THR A 3 -4.93 -5.84 23.62
C THR A 3 -5.52 -5.52 22.24
N ILE A 4 -5.04 -4.48 21.56
CA ILE A 4 -5.44 -4.19 20.17
C ILE A 4 -4.36 -4.70 19.22
N LYS A 5 -4.74 -5.56 18.29
CA LYS A 5 -3.88 -6.07 17.23
C LYS A 5 -3.95 -5.14 16.02
N LEU A 6 -2.85 -4.47 15.70
CA LEU A 6 -2.75 -3.53 14.59
C LEU A 6 -1.84 -4.10 13.51
N SER A 7 -2.32 -4.17 12.27
CA SER A 7 -1.48 -4.53 11.12
C SER A 7 -0.93 -3.29 10.42
N TYR A 8 0.38 -3.29 10.20
CA TYR A 8 1.08 -2.24 9.47
C TYR A 8 2.40 -2.74 8.87
N TYR A 9 2.90 -2.08 7.83
CA TYR A 9 4.16 -2.41 7.18
C TYR A 9 5.28 -1.47 7.64
N GLN A 10 6.16 -1.96 8.53
CA GLN A 10 7.41 -1.27 8.82
C GLN A 10 8.44 -1.59 7.74
N LYS A 11 8.79 -0.58 6.93
CA LYS A 11 9.87 -0.67 5.95
C LYS A 11 11.03 0.21 6.42
N PRO A 12 12.16 -0.39 6.86
CA PRO A 12 13.29 0.39 7.38
C PRO A 12 13.84 1.43 6.41
N GLN A 13 13.84 1.15 5.10
CA GLN A 13 14.31 2.08 4.07
C GLN A 13 13.23 3.00 3.50
N SER A 14 11.97 2.85 3.93
CA SER A 14 10.84 3.66 3.46
C SER A 14 9.82 3.83 4.58
N PRO A 15 10.18 4.57 5.65
CA PRO A 15 9.25 4.91 6.70
C PRO A 15 8.03 5.60 6.07
N ASN A 16 6.84 5.20 6.48
CA ASN A 16 5.62 5.84 6.04
C ASN A 16 4.91 6.39 7.27
N PHE A 17 4.61 7.70 7.21
CA PHE A 17 4.06 8.45 8.34
C PHE A 17 2.81 7.79 8.92
N GLY A 18 1.96 7.23 8.05
CA GLY A 18 0.74 6.53 8.48
C GLY A 18 1.03 5.35 9.39
N ASP A 19 1.96 4.46 9.02
CA ASP A 19 2.26 3.24 9.77
C ASP A 19 3.11 3.53 11.02
N ASP A 20 3.98 4.54 10.98
CA ASP A 20 4.79 4.91 12.14
C ASP A 20 3.96 5.61 13.24
N LEU A 21 2.94 6.37 12.82
CA LEU A 21 2.09 7.11 13.75
C LEU A 21 0.91 6.28 14.28
N SER A 22 0.38 5.35 13.48
CA SER A 22 -0.84 4.59 13.83
C SER A 22 -0.76 3.85 15.17
N PRO A 23 0.32 3.10 15.52
CA PRO A 23 0.40 2.43 16.81
C PRO A 23 0.34 3.41 17.99
N LYS A 24 1.01 4.56 17.87
CA LYS A 24 1.07 5.60 18.91
C LYS A 24 -0.29 6.27 19.10
N LEU A 25 -0.97 6.62 18.01
CA LEU A 25 -2.30 7.21 18.06
C LEU A 25 -3.32 6.25 18.66
N VAL A 26 -3.35 5.00 18.19
CA VAL A 26 -4.30 4.00 18.70
C VAL A 26 -4.07 3.76 20.19
N GLN A 27 -2.81 3.64 20.62
CA GLN A 27 -2.48 3.49 22.04
C GLN A 27 -2.91 4.71 22.85
N HIS A 28 -2.63 5.92 22.36
CA HIS A 28 -3.00 7.16 23.04
C HIS A 28 -4.51 7.35 23.18
N ILE A 29 -5.26 7.14 22.09
CA ILE A 29 -6.71 7.35 22.04
C ILE A 29 -7.45 6.29 22.88
N THR A 30 -7.00 5.04 22.82
CA THR A 30 -7.72 3.93 23.47
C THR A 30 -7.26 3.66 24.90
N GLY A 31 -6.07 4.14 25.29
CA GLY A 31 -5.42 3.79 26.54
C GLY A 31 -5.06 2.30 26.66
N ARG A 32 -5.14 1.55 25.55
CA ARG A 32 -4.92 0.10 25.51
C ARG A 32 -3.57 -0.21 24.90
N GLN A 33 -2.99 -1.36 25.27
CA GLN A 33 -1.79 -1.87 24.62
C GLN A 33 -2.10 -2.18 23.15
N VAL A 34 -1.23 -1.73 22.26
CA VAL A 34 -1.26 -2.04 20.84
C VAL A 34 -0.10 -2.98 20.54
N VAL A 35 -0.38 -4.08 19.84
CA VAL A 35 0.62 -5.04 19.36
C VAL A 35 0.53 -5.15 17.85
N GLN A 36 1.67 -5.34 17.21
CA GLN A 36 1.70 -5.63 15.78
C GLN A 36 1.13 -7.03 15.55
N ALA A 37 0.32 -7.18 14.50
CA ALA A 37 -0.24 -8.46 14.09
C ALA A 37 -0.29 -8.59 12.56
N ASP A 38 -0.36 -9.83 12.10
CA ASP A 38 -0.60 -10.16 10.70
C ASP A 38 -1.98 -9.70 10.25
N HIS A 39 -2.13 -9.44 8.94
CA HIS A 39 -3.37 -8.94 8.35
C HIS A 39 -4.59 -9.82 8.64
N ALA A 40 -4.40 -11.13 8.76
CA ALA A 40 -5.49 -12.08 9.01
C ALA A 40 -6.01 -12.03 10.45
N ASP A 41 -5.17 -11.59 11.40
CA ASP A 41 -5.46 -11.63 12.84
C ASP A 41 -5.60 -10.23 13.46
N ALA A 42 -5.57 -9.18 12.63
CA ALA A 42 -5.59 -7.80 13.10
C ALA A 42 -7.01 -7.28 13.32
N ASP A 43 -7.19 -6.52 14.41
CA ASP A 43 -8.41 -5.77 14.69
C ASP A 43 -8.49 -4.50 13.84
N LEU A 44 -7.33 -3.91 13.53
CA LEU A 44 -7.19 -2.64 12.84
C LEU A 44 -6.05 -2.69 11.81
N PHE A 45 -6.16 -1.85 10.78
CA PHE A 45 -5.09 -1.60 9.80
C PHE A 45 -4.62 -0.16 9.90
N ALA A 46 -3.30 0.05 9.87
CA ALA A 46 -2.75 1.39 9.79
C ALA A 46 -3.05 2.03 8.42
N ILE A 47 -3.31 3.34 8.44
CA ILE A 47 -3.72 4.07 7.24
C ILE A 47 -2.63 4.08 6.16
N GLY A 48 -1.36 4.08 6.56
CA GLY A 48 -0.22 4.05 5.63
C GLY A 48 -0.18 2.77 4.80
N SER A 49 -0.47 1.63 5.43
CA SER A 49 -0.57 0.32 4.80
C SER A 49 -1.72 0.23 3.81
N ILE A 50 -2.88 0.83 4.14
CA ILE A 50 -4.03 0.91 3.22
C ILE A 50 -3.64 1.72 1.98
N LEU A 51 -3.06 2.92 2.17
CA LEU A 51 -2.68 3.80 1.07
C LEU A 51 -1.57 3.18 0.20
N GLY A 52 -0.56 2.58 0.82
CA GLY A 52 0.53 1.90 0.12
C GLY A 52 0.06 0.72 -0.72
N PHE A 53 -0.94 -0.02 -0.24
CA PHE A 53 -1.57 -1.10 -1.00
C PHE A 53 -2.31 -0.58 -2.23
N TRP A 54 -3.09 0.50 -2.07
CA TRP A 54 -3.80 1.14 -3.18
C TRP A 54 -2.86 1.67 -4.26
N ASP A 55 -1.78 2.34 -3.87
CA ASP A 55 -0.76 2.83 -4.81
C ASP A 55 -0.08 1.68 -5.57
N SER A 56 0.27 0.60 -4.85
CA SER A 56 0.91 -0.58 -5.44
C SER A 56 0.02 -1.27 -6.47
N ARG A 57 -1.29 -1.38 -6.20
CA ARG A 57 -2.28 -1.93 -7.16
C ARG A 57 -2.42 -1.06 -8.41
N LYS A 58 -2.48 0.27 -8.26
CA LYS A 58 -2.52 1.19 -9.42
C LYS A 58 -1.28 1.01 -10.30
N LYS A 59 -0.09 0.96 -9.69
CA LYS A 59 1.17 0.74 -10.40
C LYS A 59 1.20 -0.60 -11.14
N ALA A 60 0.65 -1.67 -10.54
CA ALA A 60 0.55 -2.97 -11.18
C ALA A 60 -0.35 -2.91 -12.43
N VAL A 61 -1.54 -2.32 -12.33
CA VAL A 61 -2.47 -2.16 -13.47
C VAL A 61 -1.82 -1.35 -14.60
N ILE A 62 -1.19 -0.21 -14.29
CA ILE A 62 -0.51 0.62 -15.29
C ILE A 62 0.60 -0.17 -16.00
N ARG A 63 1.38 -0.97 -15.24
CA ARG A 63 2.44 -1.82 -15.81
C ARG A 63 1.85 -2.88 -16.75
N SER A 64 0.77 -3.54 -16.37
CA SER A 64 0.09 -4.51 -17.21
C SER A 64 -0.46 -3.89 -18.50
N LEU A 65 -1.05 -2.69 -18.43
CA LEU A 65 -1.55 -1.98 -19.61
C LEU A 65 -0.41 -1.59 -20.58
N LYS A 66 0.73 -1.12 -20.05
CA LYS A 66 1.93 -0.82 -20.86
C LYS A 66 2.50 -2.08 -21.52
N ALA A 67 2.44 -3.22 -20.83
CA ALA A 67 2.90 -4.49 -21.39
C ALA A 67 1.97 -5.04 -22.49
N TYR A 68 0.65 -4.81 -22.36
CA TYR A 68 -0.35 -5.24 -23.37
C TYR A 68 -0.43 -4.32 -24.59
N CYS A 69 -0.08 -3.04 -24.46
CA CYS A 69 0.06 -2.10 -25.56
C CYS A 69 1.55 -1.73 -25.75
N PRO A 70 2.40 -2.62 -26.30
CA PRO A 70 3.66 -2.16 -26.85
C PRO A 70 3.32 -1.13 -27.93
N ALA A 71 3.98 0.02 -27.89
CA ALA A 71 3.71 1.17 -28.75
C ALA A 71 3.37 0.75 -30.19
N LYS A 72 2.25 1.25 -30.72
CA LYS A 72 1.89 1.14 -32.14
C LYS A 72 2.97 1.83 -33.01
N ASN A 73 4.08 1.15 -33.24
CA ASN A 73 5.09 1.53 -34.23
C ASN A 73 5.18 0.50 -35.36
N HIS A 74 4.06 -0.18 -35.66
CA HIS A 74 3.93 -0.94 -36.89
C HIS A 74 2.71 -0.42 -37.65
N TRP A 75 2.90 0.69 -38.35
CA TRP A 75 1.99 1.16 -39.37
C TRP A 75 2.50 0.63 -40.72
N PRO A 76 1.84 -0.37 -41.35
CA PRO A 76 2.38 -1.03 -42.54
C PRO A 76 2.28 -0.19 -43.83
N TYR A 77 1.71 1.01 -43.78
CA TYR A 77 1.58 1.91 -44.92
C TYR A 77 2.26 3.25 -44.62
N GLY A 78 3.58 3.30 -44.80
CA GLY A 78 4.32 4.56 -44.75
C GLY A 78 3.67 5.59 -45.67
N ALA A 79 3.42 6.79 -45.13
CA ALA A 79 3.12 7.94 -45.96
C ALA A 79 4.31 8.17 -46.89
N GLN A 80 4.09 7.98 -48.18
CA GLN A 80 5.01 8.42 -49.22
C GLN A 80 4.64 9.87 -49.50
N ASP A 81 5.52 10.79 -49.13
CA ASP A 81 5.55 12.17 -49.63
C ASP A 81 6.49 12.24 -50.84
#